data_AF-A0A5J4V2B0-F1
#
_entry.id   AF-A0A5J4V2B0-F1
#
_cell.length_a   1.000
_cell.length_b   1.000
_cell.length_c   1.000
_cell.angle_alpha   90.00
_cell.angle_beta   90.00
_cell.angle_gamma   90.00
#
_symmetry.space_group_name_H-M   'P 1'
#
loop_
_entity.id
_entity.type
_entity.pdbx_description
1 polymer ?
#
loop_
_entity_poly.entity_id
_entity_poly.type
_entity_poly.pdbx_seq_one_letter_code
_entity_poly.pdbx_strand_id
1 'polypeptide(L)'
;WHIQSGTAQSIISEDQQWCGNIDEPCESIEYALMQISIRIGGNETSFIYQKMIGITESKLTIPIIYIEGSNSYVDLNSLKFSGINLSPTSEAKGIIHINIDETNNYIQDCIFQNIDIVNKGGNVIRLLNEDKFNFTVEILNCKFINISSIDDSYGKGGSAIYAEIRDKSKIIIEDGCQFMHCVCNRGNGGAIYIDVDFTTQFEFQIKDALIKECQAKADTTSSYPTGYGGGIFLAGIGDYDPQSNSLNFKGLNISNNSADNGGQSIYIIMNKLKEWCRYGTAGEYAKGNYSDTDSNENELQGIPISFEQFLSLPSDQIQLIQKSLKYYWALPYNEFWHIQSGTAQSIISEDQQWCGNIDEPQCQAKADSTSSYPIGYGGGIFLTGSGDFRTLQNLLYFKGLKMYGNTANNGGQSLYVAMTNVVEWCKYGTDGEYVKGNYSDAYSNLSDIEGIAVNQSTFKILTQIEIQSQQQSLQYYWAHLATLSYINTVLNESNIDQPLHFIIKGSNMIPGKLCVKITETFSSLKMIIILIPLK
;
A
#
# COMPACT_ATOMS: atom_id res chain seq x y z
N TRP A 1 28.31 21.30 -18.17
CA TRP A 1 28.61 22.68 -17.77
C TRP A 1 28.11 22.87 -16.37
N HIS A 2 28.92 23.45 -15.49
CA HIS A 2 28.55 23.66 -14.10
C HIS A 2 27.94 25.05 -13.89
N ILE A 3 26.86 25.12 -13.11
CA ILE A 3 26.31 26.37 -12.56
C ILE A 3 26.58 26.41 -11.06
N GLN A 4 26.78 27.62 -10.52
CA GLN A 4 26.82 27.83 -9.08
C GLN A 4 25.42 28.17 -8.60
N SER A 5 25.00 27.53 -7.52
CA SER A 5 23.83 27.88 -6.74
C SER A 5 24.31 28.08 -5.32
N GLY A 6 23.74 29.01 -4.56
CA GLY A 6 24.11 29.29 -3.16
C GLY A 6 25.17 30.38 -2.93
N THR A 7 25.24 30.87 -1.68
CA THR A 7 26.04 32.04 -1.26
C THR A 7 27.38 31.69 -0.61
N ALA A 8 27.73 30.41 -0.49
CA ALA A 8 28.85 29.94 0.32
C ALA A 8 29.82 29.04 -0.45
N GLN A 9 30.55 29.60 -1.42
CA GLN A 9 31.73 28.95 -2.02
C GLN A 9 32.90 29.93 -2.18
N SER A 10 34.13 29.40 -2.20
CA SER A 10 35.37 30.15 -2.44
C SER A 10 35.59 30.55 -3.90
N ILE A 11 34.65 30.19 -4.78
CA ILE A 11 34.68 30.45 -6.23
C ILE A 11 33.55 31.44 -6.51
N ILE A 12 33.85 32.47 -7.30
CA ILE A 12 32.88 33.48 -7.75
C ILE A 12 32.33 32.99 -9.09
N SER A 13 31.02 32.77 -9.17
CA SER A 13 30.33 32.56 -10.44
C SER A 13 30.11 33.88 -11.15
N GLU A 14 30.36 33.89 -12.45
CA GLU A 14 30.11 35.04 -13.31
C GLU A 14 29.72 34.52 -14.69
N ASP A 15 28.71 35.13 -15.30
CA ASP A 15 28.31 34.86 -16.69
C ASP A 15 29.34 35.47 -17.66
N GLN A 16 30.47 34.79 -17.79
CA GLN A 16 31.60 35.19 -18.64
C GLN A 16 31.86 34.21 -19.78
N GLN A 17 32.48 34.72 -20.84
CA GLN A 17 32.92 33.90 -21.96
C GLN A 17 33.85 32.80 -21.41
N TRP A 18 33.48 31.54 -21.63
CA TRP A 18 34.15 30.35 -21.11
C TRP A 18 33.78 29.85 -19.69
N CYS A 19 32.70 30.35 -19.07
CA CYS A 19 32.13 29.70 -17.86
C CYS A 19 31.50 28.32 -18.13
N GLY A 20 31.46 27.46 -17.12
CA GLY A 20 30.84 26.13 -17.14
C GLY A 20 31.80 24.98 -16.82
N ASN A 21 33.06 25.26 -16.48
CA ASN A 21 33.96 24.30 -15.86
C ASN A 21 33.65 24.18 -14.36
N ILE A 22 34.14 23.13 -13.71
CA ILE A 22 33.90 22.91 -12.26
C ILE A 22 34.57 23.98 -11.38
N ASP A 23 35.66 24.57 -11.87
CA ASP A 23 36.45 25.63 -11.25
C ASP A 23 36.05 27.05 -11.71
N GLU A 24 35.23 27.14 -12.76
CA GLU A 24 34.71 28.39 -13.33
C GLU A 24 33.22 28.22 -13.70
N PRO A 25 32.30 28.07 -12.72
CA PRO A 25 30.89 27.85 -13.00
C PRO A 25 30.21 29.11 -13.58
N CYS A 26 29.17 28.91 -14.39
CA CYS A 26 28.30 30.02 -14.83
C CYS A 26 27.39 30.48 -13.68
N GLU A 27 26.93 31.73 -13.73
CA GLU A 27 26.02 32.32 -12.74
C GLU A 27 24.57 31.94 -13.04
N SER A 28 24.16 31.92 -14.31
CA SER A 28 22.80 31.57 -14.72
C SER A 28 22.71 30.31 -15.58
N ILE A 29 21.60 29.58 -15.44
CA ILE A 29 21.32 28.42 -16.30
C ILE A 29 21.12 28.83 -17.76
N GLU A 30 20.50 29.98 -18.02
CA GLU A 30 20.29 30.51 -19.37
C GLU A 30 21.63 30.75 -20.09
N TYR A 31 22.57 31.42 -19.41
CA TYR A 31 23.89 31.65 -19.95
C TYR A 31 24.68 30.34 -20.12
N ALA A 32 24.58 29.42 -19.17
CA ALA A 32 25.19 28.09 -19.31
C ALA A 32 24.67 27.35 -20.55
N LEU A 33 23.35 27.37 -20.80
CA LEU A 33 22.74 26.74 -21.98
C LEU A 33 23.19 27.41 -23.29
N MET A 34 23.36 28.74 -23.29
CA MET A 34 23.90 29.49 -24.43
C MET A 34 25.37 29.12 -24.69
N GLN A 35 26.21 29.05 -23.66
CA GLN A 35 27.61 28.63 -23.77
C GLN A 35 27.73 27.20 -24.31
N ILE A 36 26.82 26.29 -23.94
CA ILE A 36 26.78 24.95 -24.52
C ILE A 36 26.54 25.00 -26.03
N SER A 37 25.55 25.78 -26.49
CA SER A 37 25.28 25.96 -27.93
C SER A 37 26.51 26.51 -28.65
N ILE A 38 27.12 27.59 -28.13
CA ILE A 38 28.29 28.23 -28.74
C ILE A 38 29.45 27.24 -28.86
N ARG A 39 29.77 26.52 -27.78
CA ARG A 39 30.97 25.68 -27.73
C ARG A 39 30.84 24.37 -28.51
N ILE A 40 29.70 23.72 -28.45
CA ILE A 40 29.49 22.45 -29.17
C ILE A 40 29.07 22.72 -30.61
N GLY A 41 28.16 23.67 -30.81
CA GLY A 41 27.49 23.91 -32.08
C GLY A 41 28.00 25.11 -32.87
N GLY A 42 28.90 25.93 -32.32
CA GLY A 42 29.57 27.03 -33.01
C GLY A 42 28.83 28.38 -33.00
N ASN A 43 27.58 28.44 -32.52
CA ASN A 43 26.85 29.69 -32.29
C ASN A 43 25.76 29.51 -31.22
N GLU A 44 25.15 30.61 -30.76
CA GLU A 44 24.16 30.64 -29.66
C GLU A 44 22.89 29.84 -29.94
N THR A 45 22.47 29.75 -31.20
CA THR A 45 21.22 29.08 -31.62
C THR A 45 21.43 27.66 -32.14
N SER A 46 22.67 27.17 -32.14
CA SER A 46 22.98 25.82 -32.60
C SER A 46 22.24 24.77 -31.77
N PHE A 47 21.52 23.90 -32.47
CA PHE A 47 20.82 22.79 -31.85
C PHE A 47 21.82 21.75 -31.32
N ILE A 48 21.75 21.48 -30.03
CA ILE A 48 22.56 20.47 -29.35
C ILE A 48 21.63 19.37 -28.87
N TYR A 49 21.88 18.14 -29.30
CA TYR A 49 21.04 16.99 -28.98
C TYR A 49 20.85 16.75 -27.48
N GLN A 50 21.85 17.08 -26.65
CA GLN A 50 21.72 17.02 -25.20
C GLN A 50 22.62 18.04 -24.51
N LYS A 51 22.04 18.86 -23.64
CA LYS A 51 22.78 19.86 -22.84
C LYS A 51 22.93 19.36 -21.40
N MET A 52 24.17 19.16 -20.96
CA MET A 52 24.48 18.65 -19.62
C MET A 52 24.70 19.77 -18.62
N ILE A 53 23.91 19.80 -17.55
CA ILE A 53 24.02 20.72 -16.43
C ILE A 53 24.52 19.96 -15.20
N GLY A 54 25.65 20.39 -14.67
CA GLY A 54 26.21 19.98 -13.39
C GLY A 54 26.18 21.15 -12.40
N ILE A 55 26.42 20.88 -11.12
CA ILE A 55 26.42 21.91 -10.07
C ILE A 55 27.71 21.76 -9.25
N THR A 56 28.33 22.87 -8.87
CA THR A 56 29.58 22.89 -8.08
C THR A 56 29.36 22.76 -6.57
N GLU A 57 28.15 23.03 -6.06
CA GLU A 57 27.83 22.84 -4.65
C GLU A 57 27.79 21.37 -4.23
N SER A 58 28.39 21.09 -3.08
CA SER A 58 28.36 19.76 -2.46
C SER A 58 26.96 19.39 -1.96
N LYS A 59 26.12 20.39 -1.61
CA LYS A 59 24.71 20.28 -1.22
C LYS A 59 23.94 21.57 -1.53
N LEU A 60 22.93 21.47 -2.38
CA LEU A 60 21.99 22.55 -2.69
C LEU A 60 20.96 22.71 -1.57
N THR A 61 20.57 23.95 -1.29
CA THR A 61 19.47 24.26 -0.35
C THR A 61 18.27 24.92 -1.02
N ILE A 62 18.45 25.41 -2.24
CA ILE A 62 17.43 26.04 -3.07
C ILE A 62 17.18 25.21 -4.34
N PRO A 63 16.00 25.32 -4.97
CA PRO A 63 15.73 24.70 -6.26
C PRO A 63 16.69 25.22 -7.32
N ILE A 64 16.97 24.41 -8.34
CA ILE A 64 17.68 24.87 -9.55
C ILE A 64 16.75 25.76 -10.37
N ILE A 65 15.49 25.35 -10.48
CA ILE A 65 14.44 26.10 -11.15
C ILE A 65 13.34 26.32 -10.13
N TYR A 66 13.06 27.58 -9.82
CA TYR A 66 11.96 27.99 -8.96
C TYR A 66 11.05 28.94 -9.75
N ILE A 67 9.76 28.63 -9.79
CA ILE A 67 8.78 29.39 -10.56
C ILE A 67 7.58 29.71 -9.68
N GLU A 68 7.18 30.97 -9.76
CA GLU A 68 6.08 31.56 -9.02
C GLU A 68 5.51 32.74 -9.82
N GLY A 69 4.20 32.94 -9.74
CA GLY A 69 3.48 34.06 -10.34
C GLY A 69 2.82 33.77 -11.69
N SER A 70 1.71 34.47 -11.93
CA SER A 70 0.77 34.24 -13.04
C SER A 70 1.43 34.22 -14.43
N ASN A 71 0.98 33.29 -15.29
CA ASN A 71 1.46 33.11 -16.67
C ASN A 71 2.94 32.72 -16.81
N SER A 72 3.60 32.29 -15.73
CA SER A 72 4.94 31.72 -15.84
C SER A 72 4.87 30.34 -16.51
N TYR A 73 5.90 29.97 -17.28
CA TYR A 73 5.96 28.65 -17.90
C TYR A 73 7.37 28.07 -17.87
N VAL A 74 7.43 26.74 -17.80
CA VAL A 74 8.64 25.94 -18.01
C VAL A 74 8.56 25.28 -19.36
N ASP A 75 9.60 25.47 -20.19
CA ASP A 75 9.86 24.61 -21.33
C ASP A 75 11.28 24.06 -21.21
N LEU A 76 11.42 22.81 -20.76
CA LEU A 76 12.69 22.11 -20.70
C LEU A 76 12.75 21.11 -21.84
N ASN A 77 13.75 21.26 -22.70
CA ASN A 77 13.97 20.35 -23.80
C ASN A 77 15.43 19.84 -23.80
N SER A 78 15.60 18.52 -23.87
CA SER A 78 16.90 17.88 -24.10
C SER A 78 17.95 18.21 -23.04
N LEU A 79 17.52 18.37 -21.79
CA LEU A 79 18.40 18.70 -20.66
C LEU A 79 18.79 17.46 -19.86
N LYS A 80 20.03 17.42 -19.36
CA LYS A 80 20.48 16.39 -18.42
C LYS A 80 20.92 17.00 -17.10
N PHE A 81 20.19 16.66 -16.04
CA PHE A 81 20.48 16.97 -14.64
C PHE A 81 21.08 15.72 -13.98
N SER A 82 22.33 15.81 -13.51
CA SER A 82 23.02 14.64 -12.94
C SER A 82 23.94 14.98 -11.79
N GLY A 83 24.01 14.08 -10.79
CA GLY A 83 24.95 14.21 -9.67
C GLY A 83 24.59 15.36 -8.72
N ILE A 84 23.30 15.55 -8.49
CA ILE A 84 22.78 16.65 -7.67
C ILE A 84 22.48 16.14 -6.27
N ASN A 85 23.00 16.82 -5.26
CA ASN A 85 22.63 16.61 -3.87
C ASN A 85 21.76 17.79 -3.39
N LEU A 86 20.46 17.56 -3.17
CA LEU A 86 19.55 18.58 -2.62
C LEU A 86 19.34 18.32 -1.12
N SER A 87 19.29 19.38 -0.33
CA SER A 87 19.17 19.31 1.12
C SER A 87 18.27 20.46 1.59
N PRO A 88 16.93 20.37 1.39
CA PRO A 88 16.01 21.43 1.80
C PRO A 88 16.15 21.72 3.31
N THR A 89 16.09 22.98 3.73
CA THR A 89 16.45 23.38 5.11
C THR A 89 15.25 23.61 6.03
N SER A 90 14.16 24.17 5.52
CA SER A 90 12.97 24.53 6.31
C SER A 90 11.67 23.97 5.74
N GLU A 91 11.59 23.86 4.42
CA GLU A 91 10.39 23.47 3.69
C GLU A 91 10.73 22.47 2.59
N ALA A 92 9.72 21.74 2.18
CA ALA A 92 9.79 20.78 1.09
C ALA A 92 10.12 21.49 -0.24
N LYS A 93 11.13 21.03 -0.98
CA LYS A 93 11.57 21.66 -2.25
C LYS A 93 11.89 20.67 -3.36
N GLY A 94 11.43 20.98 -4.56
CA GLY A 94 11.88 20.31 -5.78
C GLY A 94 13.25 20.81 -6.25
N ILE A 95 13.95 20.03 -7.08
CA ILE A 95 15.01 20.55 -7.95
C ILE A 95 14.40 21.54 -8.96
N ILE A 96 13.28 21.14 -9.54
CA ILE A 96 12.34 21.98 -10.25
C ILE A 96 11.14 22.15 -9.32
N HIS A 97 10.97 23.35 -8.80
CA HIS A 97 9.90 23.70 -7.89
C HIS A 97 8.98 24.70 -8.58
N ILE A 98 7.73 24.32 -8.80
CA ILE A 98 6.73 25.16 -9.46
C ILE A 98 5.61 25.40 -8.45
N ASN A 99 5.48 26.66 -8.03
CA ASN A 99 4.28 27.14 -7.34
C ASN A 99 3.29 27.61 -8.40
N ILE A 100 2.17 26.89 -8.52
CA ILE A 100 1.29 26.99 -9.67
C ILE A 100 0.39 28.23 -9.60
N ASP A 101 0.39 29.01 -10.68
CA ASP A 101 -0.49 30.16 -10.92
C ASP A 101 -0.79 30.28 -12.43
N GLU A 102 -1.79 29.52 -12.92
CA GLU A 102 -2.22 29.47 -14.34
C GLU A 102 -1.06 29.22 -15.34
N THR A 103 -0.41 28.05 -15.23
CA THR A 103 0.84 27.75 -15.97
C THR A 103 0.70 26.56 -16.93
N ASN A 104 1.35 26.64 -18.09
CA ASN A 104 1.52 25.50 -19.00
C ASN A 104 2.99 25.12 -19.03
N ASN A 105 3.36 23.89 -18.67
CA ASN A 105 4.74 23.45 -18.54
C ASN A 105 4.99 22.22 -19.41
N TYR A 106 6.09 22.24 -20.15
CA TYR A 106 6.52 21.15 -21.02
C TYR A 106 7.91 20.70 -20.59
N ILE A 107 8.06 19.42 -20.30
CA ILE A 107 9.34 18.81 -19.92
C ILE A 107 9.55 17.62 -20.86
N GLN A 108 10.41 17.81 -21.84
CA GLN A 108 10.61 16.87 -22.95
C GLN A 108 12.08 16.48 -23.09
N ASP A 109 12.34 15.21 -23.43
CA ASP A 109 13.67 14.67 -23.70
C ASP A 109 14.70 14.89 -22.56
N CYS A 110 14.22 15.08 -21.32
CA CYS A 110 15.07 15.39 -20.19
C CYS A 110 15.52 14.14 -19.44
N ILE A 111 16.73 14.16 -18.88
CA ILE A 111 17.29 13.09 -18.06
C ILE A 111 17.67 13.64 -16.69
N PHE A 112 17.05 13.08 -15.65
CA PHE A 112 17.35 13.31 -14.25
C PHE A 112 17.98 12.03 -13.69
N GLN A 113 19.25 12.09 -13.29
CA GLN A 113 19.94 10.87 -12.83
C GLN A 113 20.92 11.08 -11.68
N ASN A 114 21.06 10.08 -10.82
CA ASN A 114 21.98 10.11 -9.67
C ASN A 114 21.76 11.36 -8.82
N ILE A 115 20.54 11.46 -8.28
CA ILE A 115 20.10 12.60 -7.47
C ILE A 115 19.84 12.10 -6.05
N ASP A 116 20.43 12.74 -5.05
CA ASP A 116 20.21 12.42 -3.65
C ASP A 116 19.62 13.62 -2.91
N ILE A 117 18.51 13.40 -2.22
CA ILE A 117 17.75 14.42 -1.51
C ILE A 117 17.73 14.05 -0.03
N VAL A 118 18.58 14.70 0.76
CA VAL A 118 19.04 14.19 2.08
C VAL A 118 18.24 14.76 3.27
N ASN A 119 17.45 15.81 3.05
CA ASN A 119 16.57 16.39 4.07
C ASN A 119 15.10 16.26 3.67
N LYS A 120 14.21 16.41 4.66
CA LYS A 120 12.77 16.19 4.52
C LYS A 120 12.15 17.01 3.38
N GLY A 121 11.32 16.35 2.58
CA GLY A 121 10.36 16.96 1.66
C GLY A 121 10.90 17.36 0.30
N GLY A 122 11.94 16.72 -0.22
CA GLY A 122 12.41 17.06 -1.57
C GLY A 122 12.04 16.07 -2.66
N ASN A 123 11.90 16.60 -3.88
CA ASN A 123 11.52 15.88 -5.09
C ASN A 123 12.43 16.33 -6.25
N VAL A 124 12.46 15.62 -7.37
CA VAL A 124 13.05 16.19 -8.60
C VAL A 124 12.14 17.27 -9.15
N ILE A 125 10.86 16.95 -9.34
CA ILE A 125 9.84 17.90 -9.77
C ILE A 125 8.80 17.98 -8.64
N ARG A 126 8.57 19.20 -8.15
CA ARG A 126 7.53 19.49 -7.15
C ARG A 126 6.56 20.50 -7.74
N LEU A 127 5.30 20.08 -7.89
CA LEU A 127 4.19 20.90 -8.36
C LEU A 127 3.26 21.20 -7.18
N LEU A 128 3.35 22.41 -6.63
CA LEU A 128 2.47 22.88 -5.54
C LEU A 128 1.34 23.71 -6.10
N ASN A 129 0.12 23.46 -5.62
CA ASN A 129 -1.08 24.15 -6.08
C ASN A 129 -2.02 24.49 -4.92
N GLU A 130 -1.49 25.26 -3.96
CA GLU A 130 -2.21 25.64 -2.74
C GLU A 130 -3.42 26.54 -3.05
N ASP A 131 -3.27 27.42 -4.04
CA ASP A 131 -4.30 28.39 -4.45
C ASP A 131 -5.34 27.83 -5.44
N LYS A 132 -5.25 26.53 -5.78
CA LYS A 132 -6.18 25.80 -6.65
C LYS A 132 -6.33 26.41 -8.05
N PHE A 133 -5.25 26.88 -8.65
CA PHE A 133 -5.24 27.34 -10.03
C PHE A 133 -5.24 26.17 -11.01
N ASN A 134 -5.69 26.42 -12.23
CA ASN A 134 -5.50 25.47 -13.32
C ASN A 134 -4.04 25.45 -13.77
N PHE A 135 -3.57 24.30 -14.25
CA PHE A 135 -2.28 24.19 -14.91
C PHE A 135 -2.25 22.99 -15.84
N THR A 136 -1.32 23.00 -16.79
CA THR A 136 -1.00 21.82 -17.59
C THR A 136 0.48 21.50 -17.44
N VAL A 137 0.82 20.24 -17.16
CA VAL A 137 2.19 19.71 -17.28
C VAL A 137 2.19 18.51 -18.22
N GLU A 138 3.03 18.56 -19.24
CA GLU A 138 3.30 17.42 -20.12
C GLU A 138 4.76 16.98 -19.93
N ILE A 139 4.95 15.71 -19.58
CA ILE A 139 6.26 15.09 -19.39
C ILE A 139 6.44 14.02 -20.47
N LEU A 140 7.37 14.27 -21.39
CA LEU A 140 7.52 13.54 -22.65
C LEU A 140 8.94 12.95 -22.74
N ASN A 141 9.07 11.65 -23.01
CA ASN A 141 10.36 10.97 -23.22
C ASN A 141 11.44 11.29 -22.16
N CYS A 142 11.01 11.51 -20.91
CA CYS A 142 11.90 11.86 -19.81
C CYS A 142 12.38 10.63 -19.04
N LYS A 143 13.58 10.71 -18.47
CA LYS A 143 14.17 9.63 -17.67
C LYS A 143 14.51 10.11 -16.27
N PHE A 144 14.06 9.38 -15.27
CA PHE A 144 14.30 9.58 -13.84
C PHE A 144 15.00 8.33 -13.31
N ILE A 145 16.31 8.40 -13.06
CA ILE A 145 17.15 7.22 -12.82
C ILE A 145 17.99 7.38 -11.54
N ASN A 146 17.95 6.43 -10.62
CA ASN A 146 18.74 6.46 -9.38
C ASN A 146 18.51 7.75 -8.59
N ILE A 147 17.27 7.94 -8.14
CA ILE A 147 16.87 9.10 -7.36
C ILE A 147 16.53 8.61 -5.95
N SER A 148 17.09 9.25 -4.94
CA SER A 148 16.77 8.97 -3.53
C SER A 148 16.25 10.24 -2.90
N SER A 149 15.15 10.14 -2.14
CA SER A 149 14.66 11.24 -1.31
C SER A 149 14.22 10.78 0.06
N ILE A 150 14.01 11.77 0.93
CA ILE A 150 13.30 11.63 2.20
C ILE A 150 12.01 12.43 2.11
N ASP A 151 10.92 11.83 2.57
CA ASP A 151 9.59 12.44 2.59
C ASP A 151 9.52 13.73 3.42
N ASP A 152 8.41 14.46 3.28
CA ASP A 152 8.13 15.55 4.21
C ASP A 152 7.52 15.05 5.54
N SER A 153 7.23 15.95 6.47
CA SER A 153 6.68 15.56 7.78
C SER A 153 5.25 14.99 7.73
N TYR A 154 4.65 14.88 6.55
CA TYR A 154 3.28 14.42 6.33
C TYR A 154 3.20 13.14 5.50
N GLY A 155 4.34 12.45 5.26
CA GLY A 155 4.35 11.23 4.46
C GLY A 155 4.30 11.47 2.94
N LYS A 156 4.40 12.72 2.48
CA LYS A 156 4.37 13.05 1.06
C LYS A 156 5.74 12.75 0.44
N GLY A 157 5.81 11.65 -0.31
CA GLY A 157 7.02 11.20 -0.98
C GLY A 157 7.05 11.57 -2.46
N GLY A 158 7.27 10.59 -3.34
CA GLY A 158 7.41 10.78 -4.78
C GLY A 158 8.78 11.34 -5.15
N SER A 159 9.84 10.55 -4.98
CA SER A 159 11.23 11.05 -5.11
C SER A 159 11.51 11.75 -6.45
N ALA A 160 10.88 11.27 -7.53
CA ALA A 160 10.90 11.95 -8.82
C ALA A 160 9.84 13.06 -8.88
N ILE A 161 8.56 12.74 -8.72
CA ILE A 161 7.46 13.69 -8.91
C ILE A 161 6.55 13.71 -7.68
N TYR A 162 6.35 14.92 -7.14
CA TYR A 162 5.22 15.23 -6.28
C TYR A 162 4.31 16.24 -7.00
N ALA A 163 3.00 15.99 -6.99
CA ALA A 163 2.04 16.93 -7.58
C ALA A 163 0.72 17.03 -6.83
N GLU A 164 0.22 18.26 -6.74
CA GLU A 164 -1.13 18.59 -6.31
C GLU A 164 -1.99 18.97 -7.52
N ILE A 165 -2.99 18.14 -7.81
CA ILE A 165 -3.90 18.33 -8.95
C ILE A 165 -5.21 18.89 -8.42
N ARG A 166 -5.54 20.12 -8.82
CA ARG A 166 -6.73 20.89 -8.43
C ARG A 166 -7.46 21.41 -9.67
N ASP A 167 -8.43 22.29 -9.50
CA ASP A 167 -9.29 22.88 -10.54
C ASP A 167 -8.76 22.86 -11.98
N LYS A 168 -9.33 22.01 -12.83
CA LYS A 168 -9.03 21.82 -14.26
C LYS A 168 -7.57 21.53 -14.59
N SER A 169 -6.79 21.12 -13.60
CA SER A 169 -5.37 20.85 -13.77
C SER A 169 -5.14 19.54 -14.51
N LYS A 170 -4.08 19.51 -15.30
CA LYS A 170 -3.76 18.43 -16.21
C LYS A 170 -2.30 18.03 -16.05
N ILE A 171 -2.06 16.74 -15.87
CA ILE A 171 -0.72 16.14 -15.92
C ILE A 171 -0.78 14.93 -16.86
N ILE A 172 0.03 14.97 -17.92
CA ILE A 172 0.22 13.86 -18.85
C ILE A 172 1.67 13.39 -18.80
N ILE A 173 1.85 12.08 -18.68
CA ILE A 173 3.13 11.39 -18.82
C ILE A 173 3.03 10.45 -20.03
N GLU A 174 3.83 10.71 -21.08
CA GLU A 174 3.81 9.93 -22.32
C GLU A 174 5.18 9.83 -22.99
N ASP A 175 5.20 9.29 -24.21
CA ASP A 175 6.39 9.10 -25.05
C ASP A 175 7.51 8.29 -24.41
N GLY A 176 7.16 7.22 -23.71
CA GLY A 176 8.11 6.24 -23.19
C GLY A 176 8.93 6.75 -22.00
N CYS A 177 8.35 7.63 -21.17
CA CYS A 177 8.98 8.10 -19.93
C CYS A 177 9.45 6.93 -19.05
N GLN A 178 10.56 7.10 -18.34
CA GLN A 178 11.16 6.05 -17.51
C GLN A 178 11.43 6.54 -16.09
N PHE A 179 10.96 5.79 -15.10
CA PHE A 179 11.26 5.98 -13.68
C PHE A 179 11.92 4.69 -13.18
N MET A 180 13.22 4.75 -12.90
CA MET A 180 14.03 3.59 -12.57
C MET A 180 14.83 3.84 -11.29
N HIS A 181 14.73 2.93 -10.32
CA HIS A 181 15.46 3.06 -9.04
C HIS A 181 15.17 4.37 -8.29
N CYS A 182 13.91 4.80 -8.29
CA CYS A 182 13.45 5.93 -7.50
C CYS A 182 13.06 5.45 -6.10
N VAL A 183 13.73 5.92 -5.07
CA VAL A 183 13.57 5.48 -3.68
C VAL A 183 13.10 6.65 -2.83
N CYS A 184 11.90 6.54 -2.27
CA CYS A 184 11.44 7.42 -1.21
C CYS A 184 11.66 6.72 0.13
N ASN A 185 12.59 7.25 0.93
CA ASN A 185 12.77 6.82 2.30
C ASN A 185 11.74 7.56 3.18
N ARG A 186 11.13 6.83 4.12
CA ARG A 186 10.21 7.34 5.13
C ARG A 186 8.84 7.82 4.63
N GLY A 187 8.56 7.76 3.32
CA GLY A 187 7.29 8.25 2.74
C GLY A 187 6.56 7.25 1.86
N ASN A 188 5.60 7.78 1.10
CA ASN A 188 4.78 7.05 0.13
C ASN A 188 5.13 7.43 -1.31
N GLY A 189 4.92 6.51 -2.26
CA GLY A 189 5.22 6.78 -3.67
C GLY A 189 6.72 6.78 -3.91
N GLY A 190 7.32 5.66 -4.31
CA GLY A 190 8.77 5.63 -4.54
C GLY A 190 9.21 6.58 -5.65
N ALA A 191 8.51 6.56 -6.79
CA ALA A 191 8.74 7.49 -7.89
C ALA A 191 7.78 8.69 -7.87
N ILE A 192 6.48 8.43 -7.76
CA ILE A 192 5.44 9.44 -7.98
C ILE A 192 4.48 9.46 -6.78
N TYR A 193 4.20 10.66 -6.27
CA TYR A 193 3.16 10.93 -5.29
C TYR A 193 2.18 11.96 -5.86
N ILE A 194 0.89 11.61 -5.90
CA ILE A 194 -0.17 12.48 -6.40
C ILE A 194 -1.21 12.72 -5.31
N ASP A 195 -1.52 13.99 -5.08
CA ASP A 195 -2.65 14.47 -4.28
C ASP A 195 -3.68 15.11 -5.23
N VAL A 196 -4.91 14.61 -5.24
CA VAL A 196 -5.98 15.07 -6.15
C VAL A 196 -7.19 15.64 -5.39
N ASP A 197 -7.76 16.73 -5.89
CA ASP A 197 -9.11 17.17 -5.52
C ASP A 197 -10.13 16.60 -6.53
N PHE A 198 -10.71 15.44 -6.20
CA PHE A 198 -11.66 14.74 -7.06
C PHE A 198 -13.00 15.47 -7.21
N THR A 199 -13.26 16.52 -6.42
CA THR A 199 -14.49 17.33 -6.55
C THR A 199 -14.46 18.27 -7.75
N THR A 200 -13.27 18.51 -8.30
CA THR A 200 -13.04 19.40 -9.43
C THR A 200 -12.77 18.62 -10.70
N GLN A 201 -12.93 19.26 -11.86
CA GLN A 201 -12.43 18.68 -13.11
C GLN A 201 -10.91 18.60 -13.02
N PHE A 202 -10.30 17.53 -13.51
CA PHE A 202 -8.85 17.38 -13.60
C PHE A 202 -8.51 16.41 -14.72
N GLU A 203 -7.23 16.19 -14.99
CA GLU A 203 -6.73 15.10 -15.84
C GLU A 203 -5.36 14.63 -15.32
N PHE A 204 -5.24 13.36 -14.95
CA PHE A 204 -3.97 12.69 -14.66
C PHE A 204 -3.89 11.39 -15.47
N GLN A 205 -3.01 11.39 -16.47
CA GLN A 205 -2.88 10.25 -17.38
C GLN A 205 -1.43 9.81 -17.53
N ILE A 206 -1.24 8.49 -17.47
CA ILE A 206 0.01 7.84 -17.88
C ILE A 206 -0.31 7.03 -19.13
N LYS A 207 0.09 7.58 -20.27
CA LYS A 207 -0.23 7.03 -21.60
C LYS A 207 0.87 6.15 -22.17
N ASP A 208 2.12 6.38 -21.78
CA ASP A 208 3.26 5.51 -22.06
C ASP A 208 4.40 5.81 -21.09
N ALA A 209 4.59 4.94 -20.09
CA ALA A 209 5.71 5.06 -19.16
C ALA A 209 6.13 3.70 -18.57
N LEU A 210 7.42 3.56 -18.26
CA LEU A 210 7.99 2.47 -17.49
C LEU A 210 8.31 2.94 -16.06
N ILE A 211 7.75 2.28 -15.05
CA ILE A 211 8.14 2.46 -13.63
C ILE A 211 8.70 1.14 -13.09
N LYS A 212 9.99 1.13 -12.76
CA LYS A 212 10.70 -0.11 -12.45
C LYS A 212 11.69 0.04 -11.30
N GLU A 213 11.71 -0.94 -10.40
CA GLU A 213 12.70 -1.02 -9.31
C GLU A 213 12.67 0.20 -8.36
N CYS A 214 11.51 0.86 -8.28
CA CYS A 214 11.25 1.96 -7.36
C CYS A 214 10.79 1.44 -5.99
N GLN A 215 11.03 2.21 -4.93
CA GLN A 215 10.78 1.76 -3.56
C GLN A 215 10.16 2.85 -2.69
N ALA A 216 9.16 2.47 -1.89
CA ALA A 216 8.61 3.29 -0.80
C ALA A 216 8.89 2.62 0.54
N LYS A 217 9.68 3.28 1.40
CA LYS A 217 10.09 2.73 2.70
C LYS A 217 9.37 3.41 3.85
N ALA A 218 8.89 2.64 4.81
CA ALA A 218 8.13 3.13 5.94
C ALA A 218 9.00 3.89 6.94
N ASP A 219 8.39 4.85 7.63
CA ASP A 219 8.92 5.47 8.84
C ASP A 219 8.17 4.98 10.06
N THR A 220 8.80 4.08 10.82
CA THR A 220 8.23 3.54 12.06
C THR A 220 8.07 4.59 13.17
N THR A 221 8.63 5.79 12.99
CA THR A 221 8.51 6.91 13.95
C THR A 221 7.46 7.94 13.54
N SER A 222 6.91 7.85 12.33
CA SER A 222 5.89 8.77 11.85
C SER A 222 4.53 8.44 12.44
N SER A 223 3.74 9.48 12.74
CA SER A 223 2.31 9.33 13.04
C SER A 223 1.46 9.16 11.79
N TYR A 224 2.02 9.46 10.61
CA TYR A 224 1.34 9.32 9.33
C TYR A 224 1.63 7.94 8.71
N PRO A 225 0.67 7.34 7.99
CA PRO A 225 0.93 6.12 7.24
C PRO A 225 1.97 6.37 6.14
N THR A 226 3.04 5.57 6.14
CA THR A 226 4.17 5.68 5.20
C THR A 226 4.54 4.30 4.64
N GLY A 227 5.36 4.22 3.59
CA GLY A 227 5.80 2.95 3.00
C GLY A 227 4.77 2.27 2.09
N TYR A 228 3.87 3.04 1.47
CA TYR A 228 2.89 2.54 0.49
C TYR A 228 3.22 3.02 -0.93
N GLY A 229 2.94 2.18 -1.94
CA GLY A 229 3.04 2.56 -3.35
C GLY A 229 4.49 2.65 -3.83
N GLY A 230 5.14 1.51 -4.07
CA GLY A 230 6.58 1.48 -4.39
C GLY A 230 6.94 2.23 -5.68
N GLY A 231 6.04 2.25 -6.65
CA GLY A 231 6.11 3.14 -7.81
C GLY A 231 5.29 4.41 -7.61
N ILE A 232 3.98 4.25 -7.45
CA ILE A 232 2.98 5.33 -7.40
C ILE A 232 2.17 5.26 -6.11
N PHE A 233 2.02 6.40 -5.45
CA PHE A 233 0.99 6.60 -4.44
C PHE A 233 0.03 7.69 -4.91
N LEU A 234 -1.27 7.41 -4.89
CA LEU A 234 -2.31 8.36 -5.28
C LEU A 234 -3.39 8.43 -4.20
N ALA A 235 -3.63 9.64 -3.71
CA ALA A 235 -4.70 9.91 -2.76
C ALA A 235 -5.37 11.24 -3.08
N GLY A 236 -6.50 11.50 -2.43
CA GLY A 236 -7.20 12.75 -2.65
C GLY A 236 -8.47 12.91 -1.83
N ILE A 237 -9.10 14.06 -2.00
CA ILE A 237 -10.37 14.41 -1.36
C ILE A 237 -11.51 14.38 -2.37
N GLY A 238 -12.73 14.13 -1.89
CA GLY A 238 -13.92 14.10 -2.72
C GLY A 238 -14.21 12.75 -3.40
N ASP A 239 -15.26 12.76 -4.21
CA ASP A 239 -15.77 11.59 -4.90
C ASP A 239 -15.43 11.68 -6.38
N TYR A 240 -14.56 10.79 -6.84
CA TYR A 240 -14.19 10.70 -8.25
C TYR A 240 -15.36 10.20 -9.11
N ASP A 241 -15.60 10.86 -10.25
CA ASP A 241 -16.55 10.43 -11.26
C ASP A 241 -15.84 9.63 -12.37
N PRO A 242 -16.05 8.30 -12.49
CA PRO A 242 -15.42 7.49 -13.53
C PRO A 242 -15.80 7.90 -14.96
N GLN A 243 -16.96 8.52 -15.17
CA GLN A 243 -17.38 8.98 -16.51
C GLN A 243 -16.52 10.14 -17.03
N SER A 244 -15.84 10.87 -16.13
CA SER A 244 -14.91 11.93 -16.51
C SER A 244 -13.70 11.40 -17.31
N ASN A 245 -13.35 10.11 -17.11
CA ASN A 245 -12.15 9.49 -17.66
C ASN A 245 -10.85 10.31 -17.39
N SER A 246 -10.84 11.11 -16.33
CA SER A 246 -9.70 11.96 -16.00
C SER A 246 -8.54 11.23 -15.35
N LEU A 247 -8.72 9.98 -14.91
CA LEU A 247 -7.67 9.16 -14.29
C LEU A 247 -7.47 7.88 -15.09
N ASN A 248 -6.30 7.74 -15.72
CA ASN A 248 -6.04 6.65 -16.67
C ASN A 248 -4.58 6.18 -16.67
N PHE A 249 -4.37 4.90 -16.34
CA PHE A 249 -3.06 4.23 -16.30
C PHE A 249 -2.92 3.12 -17.36
N LYS A 250 -3.74 3.09 -18.41
CA LYS A 250 -3.68 2.07 -19.48
C LYS A 250 -2.28 1.92 -20.09
N GLY A 251 -1.55 3.02 -20.23
CA GLY A 251 -0.22 3.06 -20.82
C GLY A 251 0.94 2.73 -19.87
N LEU A 252 0.63 2.39 -18.61
CA LEU A 252 1.65 2.17 -17.61
C LEU A 252 2.21 0.74 -17.69
N ASN A 253 3.52 0.65 -17.89
CA ASN A 253 4.29 -0.58 -17.68
C ASN A 253 5.00 -0.47 -16.31
N ILE A 254 4.60 -1.29 -15.35
CA ILE A 254 5.12 -1.22 -13.99
C ILE A 254 5.59 -2.60 -13.52
N SER A 255 6.80 -2.69 -12.94
CA SER A 255 7.37 -3.98 -12.53
C SER A 255 8.48 -3.85 -11.49
N ASN A 256 8.69 -4.91 -10.71
CA ASN A 256 9.82 -5.04 -9.76
C ASN A 256 9.93 -3.89 -8.74
N ASN A 257 8.83 -3.21 -8.42
CA ASN A 257 8.81 -2.18 -7.39
C ASN A 257 8.59 -2.83 -6.01
N SER A 258 8.91 -2.10 -4.94
CA SER A 258 8.64 -2.58 -3.58
C SER A 258 8.11 -1.51 -2.64
N ALA A 259 7.20 -1.90 -1.76
CA ALA A 259 6.67 -1.05 -0.70
C ALA A 259 6.65 -1.84 0.61
N ASP A 260 7.05 -1.20 1.70
CA ASP A 260 7.14 -1.85 3.02
C ASP A 260 5.77 -2.29 3.56
N ASN A 261 4.71 -1.51 3.30
CA ASN A 261 3.39 -1.72 3.93
C ASN A 261 2.26 -2.13 2.96
N GLY A 262 2.35 -1.81 1.67
CA GLY A 262 1.33 -2.20 0.70
C GLY A 262 1.45 -1.50 -0.65
N GLY A 263 0.88 -2.12 -1.69
CA GLY A 263 0.95 -1.64 -3.07
C GLY A 263 2.39 -1.62 -3.55
N GLN A 264 2.94 -2.81 -3.83
CA GLN A 264 4.34 -2.95 -4.25
C GLN A 264 4.65 -2.03 -5.44
N SER A 265 3.69 -1.87 -6.35
CA SER A 265 3.76 -0.96 -7.48
C SER A 265 2.86 0.27 -7.32
N ILE A 266 1.56 0.09 -7.05
CA ILE A 266 0.60 1.20 -6.92
C ILE A 266 -0.21 1.04 -5.64
N TYR A 267 -0.37 2.16 -4.92
CA TYR A 267 -1.29 2.26 -3.79
C TYR A 267 -2.25 3.44 -3.96
N ILE A 268 -3.56 3.19 -3.83
CA ILE A 268 -4.60 4.19 -4.07
C ILE A 268 -5.57 4.33 -2.88
N ILE A 269 -5.84 5.57 -2.47
CA ILE A 269 -6.87 5.91 -1.48
C ILE A 269 -7.87 6.86 -2.13
N MET A 270 -9.12 6.41 -2.26
CA MET A 270 -10.18 7.19 -2.89
C MET A 270 -11.55 6.61 -2.52
N ASN A 271 -12.53 7.43 -2.14
CA ASN A 271 -13.90 6.97 -1.82
C ASN A 271 -14.50 6.09 -2.93
N LYS A 272 -14.35 6.53 -4.18
CA LYS A 272 -14.89 5.91 -5.40
C LYS A 272 -13.93 4.93 -6.08
N LEU A 273 -12.96 4.39 -5.32
CA LEU A 273 -11.97 3.44 -5.84
C LEU A 273 -12.61 2.22 -6.49
N LYS A 274 -13.69 1.69 -5.90
CA LYS A 274 -14.40 0.52 -6.43
C LYS A 274 -15.02 0.85 -7.78
N GLU A 275 -15.72 1.97 -7.85
CA GLU A 275 -16.41 2.45 -9.05
C GLU A 275 -15.41 2.71 -10.18
N TRP A 276 -14.27 3.34 -9.90
CA TRP A 276 -13.21 3.53 -10.89
C TRP A 276 -12.58 2.22 -11.36
N CYS A 277 -12.26 1.31 -10.43
CA CYS A 277 -11.73 -0.01 -10.79
C CYS A 277 -12.70 -0.80 -11.66
N ARG A 278 -13.99 -0.69 -11.40
CA ARG A 278 -15.00 -1.41 -12.16
C ARG A 278 -15.30 -0.72 -13.50
N TYR A 279 -15.13 0.60 -13.61
CA TYR A 279 -15.38 1.35 -14.84
C TYR A 279 -14.57 0.82 -16.04
N GLY A 280 -15.23 0.80 -17.20
CA GLY A 280 -14.70 0.16 -18.40
C GLY A 280 -14.79 -1.37 -18.33
N THR A 281 -13.82 -2.04 -18.94
CA THR A 281 -13.72 -3.49 -18.97
C THR A 281 -12.59 -3.97 -18.06
N ALA A 282 -12.94 -4.77 -17.04
CA ALA A 282 -12.00 -5.50 -16.20
C ALA A 282 -10.83 -4.63 -15.68
N GLY A 283 -11.10 -3.42 -15.17
CA GLY A 283 -10.07 -2.57 -14.56
C GLY A 283 -9.07 -1.96 -15.53
N GLU A 284 -9.40 -1.88 -16.83
CA GLU A 284 -8.49 -1.40 -17.87
C GLU A 284 -7.83 -0.04 -17.57
N TYR A 285 -8.52 0.88 -16.88
CA TYR A 285 -7.99 2.19 -16.51
C TYR A 285 -7.02 2.19 -15.33
N ALA A 286 -7.04 1.14 -14.50
CA ALA A 286 -6.23 1.01 -13.29
C ALA A 286 -5.06 0.03 -13.46
N LYS A 287 -5.20 -0.98 -14.33
CA LYS A 287 -4.29 -2.15 -14.40
C LYS A 287 -2.91 -1.88 -14.98
N GLY A 288 -2.77 -0.98 -15.96
CA GLY A 288 -1.57 -0.92 -16.79
C GLY A 288 -1.23 -2.31 -17.38
N ASN A 289 -0.01 -2.80 -17.13
CA ASN A 289 0.45 -4.14 -17.53
C ASN A 289 0.13 -5.29 -16.53
N TYR A 290 -0.69 -5.07 -15.50
CA TYR A 290 -1.06 -6.11 -14.52
C TYR A 290 -1.85 -7.26 -15.18
N SER A 291 -1.39 -8.49 -14.96
CA SER A 291 -2.03 -9.73 -15.40
C SER A 291 -2.86 -10.34 -14.28
N ASP A 292 -4.15 -10.60 -14.53
CA ASP A 292 -5.02 -11.28 -13.56
C ASP A 292 -4.55 -12.72 -13.25
N THR A 293 -3.74 -13.32 -14.13
CA THR A 293 -3.21 -14.69 -13.99
C THR A 293 -1.81 -14.75 -13.40
N ASP A 294 -0.94 -13.81 -13.75
CA ASP A 294 0.51 -13.94 -13.51
C ASP A 294 1.05 -12.93 -12.49
N SER A 295 0.39 -11.78 -12.31
CA SER A 295 0.85 -10.74 -11.40
C SER A 295 0.54 -11.08 -9.94
N ASN A 296 1.42 -10.66 -9.03
CA ASN A 296 1.21 -10.79 -7.60
C ASN A 296 0.07 -9.87 -7.15
N GLU A 297 -0.87 -10.36 -6.34
CA GLU A 297 -2.03 -9.59 -5.89
C GLU A 297 -1.67 -8.34 -5.06
N ASN A 298 -0.46 -8.29 -4.51
CA ASN A 298 0.05 -7.14 -3.76
C ASN A 298 0.66 -6.03 -4.64
N GLU A 299 0.76 -6.21 -5.96
CA GLU A 299 1.29 -5.17 -6.88
C GLU A 299 0.44 -3.90 -6.84
N LEU A 300 -0.88 -4.08 -6.98
CA LEU A 300 -1.85 -2.99 -7.03
C LEU A 300 -2.79 -3.14 -5.84
N GLN A 301 -2.73 -2.21 -4.88
CA GLN A 301 -3.59 -2.24 -3.69
C GLN A 301 -4.22 -0.87 -3.43
N GLY A 302 -5.27 -0.85 -2.61
CA GLY A 302 -5.88 0.40 -2.20
C GLY A 302 -7.06 0.22 -1.25
N ILE A 303 -7.60 1.34 -0.77
CA ILE A 303 -8.69 1.38 0.19
C ILE A 303 -9.78 2.37 -0.28
N PRO A 304 -11.06 1.95 -0.31
CA PRO A 304 -12.18 2.79 -0.71
C PRO A 304 -12.70 3.65 0.46
N ILE A 305 -11.84 4.53 0.99
CA ILE A 305 -12.15 5.47 2.07
C ILE A 305 -11.62 6.87 1.73
N SER A 306 -11.96 7.87 2.55
CA SER A 306 -11.43 9.22 2.35
C SER A 306 -9.97 9.28 2.78
N PHE A 307 -9.19 10.17 2.17
CA PHE A 307 -7.79 10.32 2.56
C PHE A 307 -7.66 10.78 4.03
N GLU A 308 -8.57 11.62 4.52
CA GLU A 308 -8.62 12.01 5.93
C GLU A 308 -8.81 10.81 6.87
N GLN A 309 -9.72 9.88 6.53
CA GLN A 309 -9.89 8.64 7.29
C GLN A 309 -8.61 7.82 7.28
N PHE A 310 -7.99 7.63 6.12
CA PHE A 310 -6.73 6.90 6.00
C PHE A 310 -5.62 7.48 6.90
N LEU A 311 -5.46 8.80 6.92
CA LEU A 311 -4.45 9.48 7.76
C LEU A 311 -4.70 9.27 9.26
N SER A 312 -5.94 8.98 9.66
CA SER A 312 -6.31 8.73 11.06
C SER A 312 -6.20 7.27 11.51
N LEU A 313 -6.04 6.33 10.57
CA LEU A 313 -6.04 4.90 10.87
C LEU A 313 -4.65 4.42 11.33
N PRO A 314 -4.58 3.58 12.38
CA PRO A 314 -3.33 2.91 12.73
C PRO A 314 -2.98 1.82 11.71
N SER A 315 -1.69 1.48 11.62
CA SER A 315 -1.16 0.60 10.56
C SER A 315 -1.78 -0.80 10.55
N ASP A 316 -2.15 -1.36 11.70
CA ASP A 316 -2.82 -2.67 11.80
C ASP A 316 -4.22 -2.63 11.16
N GLN A 317 -4.96 -1.53 11.34
CA GLN A 317 -6.27 -1.36 10.71
C GLN A 317 -6.15 -1.16 9.21
N ILE A 318 -5.15 -0.40 8.75
CA ILE A 318 -4.87 -0.23 7.31
C ILE A 318 -4.56 -1.60 6.66
N GLN A 319 -3.73 -2.43 7.31
CA GLN A 319 -3.41 -3.77 6.84
C GLN A 319 -4.63 -4.69 6.76
N LEU A 320 -5.60 -4.53 7.66
CA LEU A 320 -6.83 -5.32 7.67
C LEU A 320 -7.79 -4.94 6.53
N ILE A 321 -7.87 -3.66 6.17
CA ILE A 321 -8.86 -3.15 5.22
C ILE A 321 -8.34 -2.99 3.79
N GLN A 322 -7.02 -2.91 3.58
CA GLN A 322 -6.45 -2.84 2.24
C GLN A 322 -6.79 -4.09 1.42
N LYS A 323 -7.05 -3.90 0.13
CA LYS A 323 -7.35 -4.99 -0.80
C LYS A 323 -6.51 -4.84 -2.06
N SER A 324 -6.21 -5.97 -2.69
CA SER A 324 -5.78 -5.98 -4.09
C SER A 324 -6.84 -5.30 -4.94
N LEU A 325 -6.45 -4.40 -5.84
CA LEU A 325 -7.40 -3.74 -6.72
C LEU A 325 -8.11 -4.73 -7.66
N LYS A 326 -7.48 -5.89 -7.93
CA LYS A 326 -8.11 -7.03 -8.63
C LYS A 326 -9.42 -7.47 -8.02
N TYR A 327 -9.53 -7.39 -6.70
CA TYR A 327 -10.77 -7.70 -5.99
C TYR A 327 -11.97 -6.88 -6.50
N TYR A 328 -11.74 -5.65 -6.96
CA TYR A 328 -12.83 -4.76 -7.36
C TYR A 328 -13.29 -4.98 -8.81
N TRP A 329 -12.38 -5.29 -9.74
CA TRP A 329 -12.71 -5.44 -11.17
C TRP A 329 -12.86 -6.89 -11.65
N ALA A 330 -12.29 -7.86 -10.93
CA ALA A 330 -12.45 -9.26 -11.27
C ALA A 330 -13.83 -9.74 -10.78
N LEU A 331 -14.63 -10.28 -11.69
CA LEU A 331 -15.85 -11.01 -11.31
C LEU A 331 -15.43 -12.21 -10.45
N PRO A 332 -16.17 -12.56 -9.39
CA PRO A 332 -15.87 -13.75 -8.60
C PRO A 332 -15.91 -14.97 -9.52
N TYR A 333 -14.79 -15.69 -9.60
CA TYR A 333 -14.60 -16.83 -10.50
C TYR A 333 -15.54 -18.03 -10.21
N ASN A 334 -16.50 -17.92 -9.28
CA ASN A 334 -17.39 -19.00 -8.84
C ASN A 334 -18.84 -18.56 -8.53
N GLU A 335 -19.47 -17.72 -9.37
CA GLU A 335 -20.95 -17.64 -9.57
C GLU A 335 -21.92 -17.49 -8.37
N PHE A 336 -21.46 -17.13 -7.15
CA PHE A 336 -22.39 -16.86 -6.04
C PHE A 336 -22.78 -15.39 -5.99
N TRP A 337 -23.97 -15.10 -6.49
CA TRP A 337 -24.62 -13.80 -6.39
C TRP A 337 -25.51 -13.77 -5.15
N HIS A 338 -25.28 -12.80 -4.25
CA HIS A 338 -26.13 -12.61 -3.08
C HIS A 338 -27.34 -11.74 -3.45
N ILE A 339 -28.55 -12.24 -3.18
CA ILE A 339 -29.81 -11.51 -3.40
C ILE A 339 -30.40 -11.16 -2.04
N GLN A 340 -30.74 -9.89 -1.84
CA GLN A 340 -31.36 -9.43 -0.59
C GLN A 340 -32.80 -9.96 -0.45
N SER A 341 -33.10 -10.59 0.70
CA SER A 341 -34.40 -11.22 1.00
C SER A 341 -34.79 -11.04 2.47
N GLY A 342 -35.99 -10.48 2.73
CA GLY A 342 -36.56 -10.32 4.09
C GLY A 342 -36.99 -8.88 4.44
N THR A 343 -37.87 -8.72 5.43
CA THR A 343 -38.50 -7.45 5.85
C THR A 343 -37.76 -6.67 6.92
N ALA A 344 -36.65 -7.20 7.46
CA ALA A 344 -35.81 -6.55 8.45
C ALA A 344 -34.35 -6.68 8.03
N GLN A 345 -33.82 -5.67 7.33
CA GLN A 345 -32.43 -5.63 6.93
C GLN A 345 -31.83 -4.23 7.11
N SER A 346 -30.55 -4.19 7.46
CA SER A 346 -29.75 -2.98 7.68
C SER A 346 -29.09 -2.43 6.41
N ILE A 347 -29.16 -3.17 5.30
CA ILE A 347 -28.60 -2.79 4.01
C ILE A 347 -29.76 -2.46 3.07
N ILE A 348 -29.64 -1.38 2.31
CA ILE A 348 -30.60 -1.02 1.25
C ILE A 348 -30.07 -1.66 -0.03
N SER A 349 -30.81 -2.62 -0.61
CA SER A 349 -30.48 -3.20 -1.92
C SER A 349 -30.96 -2.29 -3.05
N GLU A 350 -30.11 -2.14 -4.05
CA GLU A 350 -30.48 -1.59 -5.36
C GLU A 350 -29.89 -2.48 -6.46
N ASP A 351 -30.71 -2.83 -7.45
CA ASP A 351 -30.28 -3.61 -8.60
C ASP A 351 -29.36 -2.75 -9.48
N GLN A 352 -28.08 -3.10 -9.54
CA GLN A 352 -27.07 -2.36 -10.29
C GLN A 352 -26.02 -3.30 -10.89
N GLN A 353 -25.30 -2.82 -11.90
CA GLN A 353 -24.17 -3.54 -12.47
C GLN A 353 -23.12 -3.82 -11.36
N TRP A 354 -22.73 -5.08 -11.18
CA TRP A 354 -21.86 -5.59 -10.10
C TRP A 354 -22.48 -5.68 -8.69
N CYS A 355 -23.81 -5.70 -8.56
CA CYS A 355 -24.46 -6.14 -7.32
C CYS A 355 -24.12 -7.62 -7.00
N GLY A 356 -24.33 -8.08 -5.76
CA GLY A 356 -24.13 -9.51 -5.39
C GLY A 356 -22.74 -9.90 -4.89
N ASN A 357 -21.74 -9.03 -4.99
CA ASN A 357 -20.51 -9.12 -4.19
C ASN A 357 -20.82 -8.59 -2.79
N ILE A 358 -20.59 -9.41 -1.76
CA ILE A 358 -20.58 -8.93 -0.38
C ILE A 358 -19.31 -8.05 -0.27
N ASP A 359 -19.48 -6.76 -0.50
CA ASP A 359 -18.54 -5.76 -0.01
C ASP A 359 -18.74 -5.74 1.51
N GLU A 360 -18.12 -6.71 2.20
CA GLU A 360 -18.39 -7.08 3.59
C GLU A 360 -18.63 -5.85 4.48
N PRO A 361 -19.84 -5.64 5.04
CA PRO A 361 -19.88 -5.15 6.40
C PRO A 361 -19.22 -6.25 7.25
N GLN A 362 -18.13 -5.91 7.94
CA GLN A 362 -17.58 -6.76 8.98
C GLN A 362 -18.74 -7.11 9.93
N CYS A 363 -19.12 -8.39 10.01
CA CYS A 363 -20.19 -8.76 10.93
C CYS A 363 -19.64 -8.66 12.35
N GLN A 364 -20.32 -7.87 13.18
CA GLN A 364 -19.92 -7.65 14.56
C GLN A 364 -21.01 -8.07 15.54
N ALA A 365 -20.69 -9.03 16.41
CA ALA A 365 -21.52 -9.39 17.54
C ALA A 365 -21.18 -8.51 18.75
N LYS A 366 -22.01 -7.50 19.04
CA LYS A 366 -21.84 -6.62 20.20
C LYS A 366 -22.52 -7.18 21.44
N ALA A 367 -21.86 -7.04 22.58
CA ALA A 367 -22.48 -7.27 23.88
C ALA A 367 -23.30 -6.05 24.31
N ASP A 368 -24.42 -6.28 24.99
CA ASP A 368 -25.20 -5.24 25.67
C ASP A 368 -25.37 -5.67 27.13
N SER A 369 -24.81 -4.85 28.04
CA SER A 369 -24.79 -5.09 29.49
C SER A 369 -26.17 -5.05 30.14
N THR A 370 -27.21 -4.60 29.43
CA THR A 370 -28.60 -4.56 29.91
C THR A 370 -29.38 -5.83 29.54
N SER A 371 -28.82 -6.69 28.68
CA SER A 371 -29.46 -7.95 28.28
C SER A 371 -29.45 -8.98 29.42
N SER A 372 -30.61 -9.60 29.66
CA SER A 372 -30.73 -10.76 30.54
C SER A 372 -30.27 -12.08 29.89
N TYR A 373 -29.88 -12.04 28.61
CA TYR A 373 -29.37 -13.17 27.84
C TYR A 373 -27.89 -12.97 27.46
N PRO A 374 -27.09 -14.04 27.38
CA PRO A 374 -25.73 -13.95 26.86
C PRO A 374 -25.76 -13.63 25.36
N ILE A 375 -25.22 -12.47 25.00
CA ILE A 375 -25.13 -11.94 23.63
C ILE A 375 -23.70 -11.47 23.35
N GLY A 376 -23.39 -11.13 22.08
CA GLY A 376 -22.05 -10.69 21.68
C GLY A 376 -21.08 -11.82 21.33
N TYR A 377 -21.60 -12.99 20.94
CA TYR A 377 -20.83 -14.15 20.49
C TYR A 377 -21.11 -14.41 19.00
N GLY A 378 -20.13 -14.98 18.28
CA GLY A 378 -20.34 -15.42 16.89
C GLY A 378 -20.49 -14.26 15.92
N GLY A 379 -19.40 -13.54 15.66
CA GLY A 379 -19.42 -12.28 14.91
C GLY A 379 -20.06 -12.40 13.53
N GLY A 380 -19.83 -13.52 12.84
CA GLY A 380 -20.57 -13.89 11.64
C GLY A 380 -21.77 -14.79 11.92
N ILE A 381 -21.57 -15.86 12.70
CA ILE A 381 -22.59 -16.88 12.97
C ILE A 381 -22.59 -17.25 14.45
N PHE A 382 -23.76 -17.15 15.09
CA PHE A 382 -24.04 -17.77 16.38
C PHE A 382 -25.04 -18.91 16.20
N LEU A 383 -24.60 -20.14 16.50
CA LEU A 383 -25.41 -21.35 16.37
C LEU A 383 -25.83 -21.87 17.74
N THR A 384 -27.13 -22.10 17.94
CA THR A 384 -27.65 -22.76 19.15
C THR A 384 -28.89 -23.60 18.84
N GLY A 385 -29.21 -24.58 19.69
CA GLY A 385 -30.36 -25.46 19.51
C GLY A 385 -30.89 -26.04 20.83
N SER A 386 -32.18 -26.39 20.83
CA SER A 386 -32.86 -27.01 21.96
C SER A 386 -32.84 -28.54 21.93
N GLY A 387 -32.49 -29.16 20.81
CA GLY A 387 -32.42 -30.62 20.62
C GLY A 387 -31.01 -31.11 20.28
N ASP A 388 -30.82 -32.42 20.37
CA ASP A 388 -29.54 -33.08 20.07
C ASP A 388 -29.30 -33.16 18.57
N PHE A 389 -28.13 -32.68 18.14
CA PHE A 389 -27.70 -32.80 16.75
C PHE A 389 -27.45 -34.27 16.40
N ARG A 390 -28.03 -34.73 15.28
CA ARG A 390 -27.87 -36.08 14.75
C ARG A 390 -27.01 -36.05 13.49
N THR A 391 -25.76 -36.49 13.61
CA THR A 391 -24.74 -36.48 12.54
C THR A 391 -25.18 -37.19 11.25
N LEU A 392 -25.98 -38.27 11.37
CA LEU A 392 -26.44 -39.10 10.24
C LEU A 392 -27.33 -38.38 9.21
N GLN A 393 -27.80 -37.16 9.48
CA GLN A 393 -28.72 -36.45 8.59
C GLN A 393 -28.04 -35.41 7.69
N ASN A 394 -26.73 -35.15 7.85
CA ASN A 394 -25.98 -34.12 7.09
C ASN A 394 -26.66 -32.72 7.03
N LEU A 395 -27.47 -32.37 8.03
CA LEU A 395 -28.29 -31.14 8.01
C LEU A 395 -27.51 -29.86 8.37
N LEU A 396 -26.27 -29.99 8.85
CA LEU A 396 -25.43 -28.87 9.28
C LEU A 396 -24.01 -29.03 8.71
N TYR A 397 -23.74 -28.34 7.61
CA TYR A 397 -22.54 -28.49 6.79
C TYR A 397 -22.01 -27.12 6.34
N PHE A 398 -20.85 -26.72 6.87
CA PHE A 398 -20.22 -25.43 6.57
C PHE A 398 -19.02 -25.52 5.63
N LYS A 399 -18.78 -26.65 4.97
CA LYS A 399 -17.69 -26.77 4.00
C LYS A 399 -17.89 -25.77 2.85
N GLY A 400 -16.87 -24.98 2.57
CA GLY A 400 -16.90 -23.91 1.57
C GLY A 400 -17.41 -22.56 2.08
N LEU A 401 -17.91 -22.48 3.32
CA LEU A 401 -18.25 -21.21 3.96
C LEU A 401 -16.99 -20.35 4.10
N LYS A 402 -17.08 -19.09 3.68
CA LYS A 402 -16.00 -18.10 3.86
C LYS A 402 -16.39 -17.12 4.96
N MET A 403 -15.54 -17.03 5.99
CA MET A 403 -15.70 -16.13 7.12
C MET A 403 -14.45 -15.25 7.22
N TYR A 404 -14.55 -13.98 6.86
CA TYR A 404 -13.46 -13.01 6.95
C TYR A 404 -13.92 -11.79 7.76
N GLY A 405 -12.97 -11.13 8.44
CA GLY A 405 -13.20 -9.81 9.05
C GLY A 405 -14.26 -9.71 10.15
N ASN A 406 -14.82 -10.83 10.62
CA ASN A 406 -15.86 -10.83 11.65
C ASN A 406 -15.27 -10.57 13.04
N THR A 407 -16.05 -9.93 13.92
CA THR A 407 -15.64 -9.66 15.30
C THR A 407 -16.75 -9.99 16.29
N ALA A 408 -16.41 -10.50 17.46
CA ALA A 408 -17.35 -10.71 18.55
C ALA A 408 -16.79 -10.12 19.84
N ASN A 409 -17.65 -9.59 20.71
CA ASN A 409 -17.24 -9.05 22.00
C ASN A 409 -16.83 -10.15 22.99
N ASN A 410 -17.48 -11.32 22.94
CA ASN A 410 -17.41 -12.32 24.01
C ASN A 410 -16.86 -13.70 23.58
N GLY A 411 -16.77 -13.99 22.28
CA GLY A 411 -16.17 -15.22 21.78
C GLY A 411 -16.67 -15.64 20.39
N GLY A 412 -15.87 -16.43 19.69
CA GLY A 412 -16.11 -16.88 18.32
C GLY A 412 -16.19 -15.71 17.36
N GLN A 413 -15.03 -15.14 17.00
CA GLN A 413 -14.97 -13.94 16.16
C GLN A 413 -15.77 -14.12 14.88
N SER A 414 -15.72 -15.32 14.28
CA SER A 414 -16.51 -15.69 13.12
C SER A 414 -17.67 -16.63 13.46
N LEU A 415 -17.42 -17.73 14.17
CA LEU A 415 -18.42 -18.74 14.50
C LEU A 415 -18.42 -19.03 16.01
N TYR A 416 -19.59 -18.98 16.62
CA TYR A 416 -19.78 -19.46 17.98
C TYR A 416 -20.91 -20.49 18.06
N VAL A 417 -20.69 -21.58 18.80
CA VAL A 417 -21.62 -22.72 18.83
C VAL A 417 -21.98 -23.11 20.26
N ALA A 418 -23.27 -23.04 20.61
CA ALA A 418 -23.82 -23.53 21.87
C ALA A 418 -24.78 -24.71 21.60
N MET A 419 -24.24 -25.94 21.62
CA MET A 419 -25.00 -27.17 21.39
C MET A 419 -24.45 -28.35 22.20
N THR A 420 -25.31 -29.24 22.69
CA THR A 420 -24.92 -30.41 23.50
C THR A 420 -23.88 -31.29 22.80
N ASN A 421 -24.08 -31.57 21.51
CA ASN A 421 -23.26 -32.49 20.72
C ASN A 421 -22.20 -31.78 19.87
N VAL A 422 -21.69 -30.62 20.33
CA VAL A 422 -20.72 -29.83 19.57
C VAL A 422 -19.47 -30.66 19.23
N VAL A 423 -19.02 -31.49 20.18
CA VAL A 423 -17.85 -32.35 20.02
C VAL A 423 -18.09 -33.41 18.95
N GLU A 424 -19.27 -34.02 18.92
CA GLU A 424 -19.61 -35.04 17.92
C GLU A 424 -19.68 -34.44 16.52
N TRP A 425 -20.27 -33.25 16.38
CA TRP A 425 -20.31 -32.53 15.11
C TRP A 425 -18.90 -32.14 14.63
N CYS A 426 -18.05 -31.63 15.54
CA CYS A 426 -16.66 -31.30 15.24
C CYS A 426 -15.82 -32.51 14.80
N LYS A 427 -16.11 -33.69 15.35
CA LYS A 427 -15.42 -34.95 15.01
C LYS A 427 -16.01 -35.66 13.80
N TYR A 428 -17.14 -35.19 13.28
CA TYR A 428 -17.81 -35.82 12.16
C TYR A 428 -17.13 -35.45 10.83
N GLY A 429 -16.93 -36.46 9.97
CA GLY A 429 -16.14 -36.34 8.75
C GLY A 429 -14.64 -36.41 9.02
N THR A 430 -13.84 -35.83 8.13
CA THR A 430 -12.38 -35.73 8.30
C THR A 430 -11.97 -34.33 8.74
N ASP A 431 -11.12 -34.23 9.77
CA ASP A 431 -10.46 -32.99 10.20
C ASP A 431 -11.41 -31.78 10.35
N GLY A 432 -12.60 -31.96 10.92
CA GLY A 432 -13.54 -30.86 11.18
C GLY A 432 -14.15 -30.23 9.92
N GLU A 433 -14.12 -30.90 8.77
CA GLU A 433 -14.54 -30.34 7.47
C GLU A 433 -15.99 -29.81 7.45
N TYR A 434 -16.86 -30.31 8.34
CA TYR A 434 -18.25 -29.88 8.47
C TYR A 434 -18.40 -28.55 9.22
N VAL A 435 -17.37 -28.11 9.94
CA VAL A 435 -17.37 -26.93 10.83
C VAL A 435 -16.49 -25.82 10.28
N LYS A 436 -15.32 -26.16 9.74
CA LYS A 436 -14.23 -25.20 9.45
C LYS A 436 -14.56 -24.08 8.46
N GLY A 437 -15.33 -24.36 7.41
CA GLY A 437 -15.41 -23.43 6.28
C GLY A 437 -14.02 -23.14 5.69
N ASN A 438 -13.59 -21.88 5.71
CA ASN A 438 -12.28 -21.38 5.30
C ASN A 438 -11.26 -21.29 6.46
N TYR A 439 -11.60 -21.75 7.67
CA TYR A 439 -10.69 -21.77 8.81
C TYR A 439 -9.48 -22.69 8.55
N SER A 440 -8.28 -22.16 8.76
CA SER A 440 -7.01 -22.88 8.63
C SER A 440 -6.45 -23.22 10.01
N ASP A 441 -6.25 -24.51 10.28
CA ASP A 441 -5.57 -24.97 11.49
C ASP A 441 -4.16 -24.38 11.67
N ALA A 442 -3.53 -23.92 10.57
CA ALA A 442 -2.18 -23.36 10.54
C ALA A 442 -2.12 -21.85 10.73
N TYR A 443 -3.16 -21.13 10.27
CA TYR A 443 -3.08 -19.68 10.04
C TYR A 443 -4.21 -18.90 10.72
N SER A 444 -5.36 -19.52 11.00
CA SER A 444 -6.49 -18.86 11.64
C SER A 444 -6.28 -18.73 13.14
N ASN A 445 -6.93 -17.73 13.76
CA ASN A 445 -6.83 -17.54 15.20
C ASN A 445 -7.76 -18.53 15.91
N LEU A 446 -7.30 -19.14 17.00
CA LEU A 446 -8.11 -20.07 17.80
C LEU A 446 -9.43 -19.44 18.30
N SER A 447 -9.49 -18.11 18.42
CA SER A 447 -10.72 -17.38 18.78
C SER A 447 -11.71 -17.19 17.62
N ASP A 448 -11.35 -17.52 16.37
CA ASP A 448 -12.25 -17.33 15.23
C ASP A 448 -13.46 -18.26 15.29
N ILE A 449 -13.25 -19.49 15.77
CA ILE A 449 -14.29 -20.51 15.91
C ILE A 449 -14.28 -21.14 17.31
N GLU A 450 -15.31 -20.84 18.10
CA GLU A 450 -15.41 -21.26 19.49
C GLU A 450 -16.78 -21.88 19.77
N GLY A 451 -16.89 -22.57 20.90
CA GLY A 451 -18.19 -23.05 21.34
C GLY A 451 -18.18 -23.72 22.70
N ILE A 452 -19.37 -24.10 23.13
CA ILE A 452 -19.68 -24.68 24.43
C ILE A 452 -20.70 -25.83 24.26
N ALA A 453 -20.47 -26.92 24.99
CA ALA A 453 -21.26 -28.15 24.90
C ALA A 453 -22.55 -28.11 25.75
N VAL A 454 -23.42 -27.12 25.52
CA VAL A 454 -24.69 -26.95 26.24
C VAL A 454 -25.85 -26.68 25.28
N ASN A 455 -27.07 -27.07 25.65
CA ASN A 455 -28.26 -26.71 24.88
C ASN A 455 -28.63 -25.23 25.07
N GLN A 456 -29.53 -24.73 24.23
CA GLN A 456 -29.97 -23.33 24.26
C GLN A 456 -30.56 -22.91 25.61
N SER A 457 -31.38 -23.74 26.24
CA SER A 457 -32.03 -23.41 27.51
C SER A 457 -31.01 -23.23 28.63
N THR A 458 -29.98 -24.07 28.66
CA THR A 458 -28.85 -23.95 29.58
C THR A 458 -28.01 -22.73 29.23
N PHE A 459 -27.63 -22.52 27.96
CA PHE A 459 -26.84 -21.37 27.55
C PHE A 459 -27.47 -20.04 27.99
N LYS A 460 -28.80 -19.90 27.81
CA LYS A 460 -29.57 -18.69 28.16
C LYS A 460 -29.52 -18.29 29.63
N ILE A 461 -29.25 -19.23 30.54
CA ILE A 461 -29.24 -18.97 31.99
C ILE A 461 -27.82 -18.92 32.57
N LEU A 462 -26.80 -19.24 31.78
CA LEU A 462 -25.40 -19.13 32.21
C LEU A 462 -24.98 -17.66 32.30
N THR A 463 -24.20 -17.34 33.31
CA THR A 463 -23.47 -16.08 33.40
C THR A 463 -22.31 -16.05 32.42
N GLN A 464 -21.84 -14.85 32.08
CA GLN A 464 -20.68 -14.70 31.19
C GLN A 464 -19.43 -15.39 31.72
N ILE A 465 -19.21 -15.40 33.04
CA ILE A 465 -18.09 -16.07 33.69
C ILE A 465 -18.19 -17.59 33.52
N GLU A 466 -19.38 -18.16 33.71
CA GLU A 466 -19.61 -19.60 33.50
C GLU A 466 -19.40 -19.99 32.04
N ILE A 467 -19.83 -19.17 31.09
CA ILE A 467 -19.59 -19.39 29.65
C ILE A 467 -18.10 -19.34 29.34
N GLN A 468 -17.38 -18.30 29.78
CA GLN A 468 -15.94 -18.16 29.55
C GLN A 468 -15.13 -19.32 30.15
N SER A 469 -15.56 -19.87 31.29
CA SER A 469 -14.89 -21.01 31.91
C SER A 469 -15.07 -22.33 31.16
N GLN A 470 -16.08 -22.43 30.29
CA GLN A 470 -16.47 -23.67 29.60
C GLN A 470 -16.28 -23.62 28.09
N GLN A 471 -16.32 -22.43 27.48
CA GLN A 471 -16.12 -22.28 26.04
C GLN A 471 -14.68 -22.62 25.65
N GLN A 472 -14.49 -23.19 24.47
CA GLN A 472 -13.18 -23.53 23.93
C GLN A 472 -13.15 -23.35 22.42
N SER A 473 -11.94 -23.18 21.88
CA SER A 473 -11.72 -23.27 20.44
C SER A 473 -12.16 -24.63 19.93
N LEU A 474 -13.00 -24.64 18.88
CA LEU A 474 -13.50 -25.90 18.33
C LEU A 474 -12.41 -26.72 17.66
N GLN A 475 -11.28 -26.08 17.29
CA GLN A 475 -10.10 -26.77 16.73
C GLN A 475 -9.61 -27.93 17.59
N TYR A 476 -9.73 -27.83 18.92
CA TYR A 476 -9.30 -28.90 19.82
C TYR A 476 -10.04 -30.23 19.62
N TYR A 477 -11.21 -30.22 18.99
CA TYR A 477 -12.00 -31.44 18.81
C TYR A 477 -11.64 -32.25 17.56
N TRP A 478 -10.99 -31.64 16.56
CA TRP A 478 -10.50 -32.34 15.37
C TRP A 478 -8.98 -32.30 15.20
N ALA A 479 -8.27 -31.38 15.87
CA ALA A 479 -6.82 -31.30 15.75
C ALA A 479 -6.13 -32.50 16.42
N HIS A 480 -5.18 -33.11 15.70
CA HIS A 480 -4.31 -34.15 16.24
C HIS A 480 -3.18 -33.53 17.07
N LEU A 481 -3.44 -33.21 18.33
CA LEU A 481 -2.46 -32.54 19.19
C LEU A 481 -1.21 -33.40 19.44
N ALA A 482 -0.05 -32.86 19.09
CA ALA A 482 1.25 -33.40 19.47
C ALA A 482 1.52 -33.10 20.95
N THR A 483 1.95 -34.11 21.69
CA THR A 483 2.24 -34.00 23.14
C THR A 483 3.74 -34.03 23.35
N LEU A 484 4.28 -32.95 23.89
CA LEU A 484 5.68 -32.87 24.27
C LEU A 484 5.93 -33.57 25.59
N SER A 485 6.96 -34.41 25.64
CA SER A 485 7.44 -35.08 26.85
C SER A 485 8.84 -34.63 27.26
N TYR A 486 9.63 -34.07 26.33
CA TYR A 486 10.98 -33.62 26.59
C TYR A 486 11.46 -32.64 25.51
N ILE A 487 12.12 -31.57 25.92
CA ILE A 487 12.87 -30.66 25.05
C ILE A 487 14.26 -30.48 25.65
N ASN A 488 15.29 -30.59 24.83
CA ASN A 488 16.65 -30.21 25.19
C ASN A 488 17.32 -29.48 24.03
N THR A 489 18.08 -28.45 24.35
CA THR A 489 18.83 -27.66 23.37
C THR A 489 20.27 -27.61 23.82
N VAL A 490 21.19 -27.98 22.93
CA VAL A 490 22.63 -27.94 23.19
C VAL A 490 23.23 -26.87 22.28
N LEU A 491 23.76 -25.82 22.88
CA LEU A 491 24.53 -24.78 22.20
C LEU A 491 26.00 -24.94 22.59
N ASN A 492 26.88 -25.11 21.59
CA ASN A 492 28.32 -25.14 21.80
C ASN A 492 28.93 -23.78 21.44
N GLU A 493 29.04 -22.90 22.43
CA GLU A 493 29.54 -21.52 22.25
C GLU A 493 31.02 -21.44 21.86
N SER A 494 31.76 -22.57 21.89
CA SER A 494 33.16 -22.63 21.47
C SER A 494 33.35 -22.83 19.95
N ASN A 495 32.27 -23.09 19.20
CA ASN A 495 32.32 -23.28 17.75
C ASN A 495 31.12 -22.63 17.06
N ILE A 496 31.32 -21.40 16.55
CA ILE A 496 30.27 -20.57 15.93
C ILE A 496 29.74 -21.10 14.59
N ASP A 497 30.42 -22.07 13.98
CA ASP A 497 30.01 -22.68 12.71
C ASP A 497 29.13 -23.93 12.91
N GLN A 498 28.96 -24.41 14.16
CA GLN A 498 28.08 -25.55 14.43
C GLN A 498 26.61 -25.11 14.52
N PRO A 499 25.69 -25.78 13.79
CA PRO A 499 24.27 -25.48 13.87
C PRO A 499 23.72 -25.81 15.26
N LEU A 500 22.72 -25.06 15.69
CA LEU A 500 22.01 -25.30 16.95
C LEU A 500 21.31 -26.67 16.90
N HIS A 501 21.59 -27.52 17.89
CA HIS A 501 20.94 -28.83 18.01
C HIS A 501 19.83 -28.79 19.07
N PHE A 502 18.61 -29.10 18.67
CA PHE A 502 17.49 -29.37 19.56
C PHE A 502 17.06 -30.84 19.48
N ILE A 503 16.75 -31.42 20.63
CA ILE A 503 16.15 -32.74 20.79
C ILE A 503 14.76 -32.52 21.37
N ILE A 504 13.74 -32.84 20.58
CA ILE A 504 12.35 -32.85 21.01
C ILE A 504 11.85 -34.30 21.05
N LYS A 505 11.21 -34.70 22.15
CA LYS A 505 10.54 -36.00 22.28
C LYS A 505 9.10 -35.78 22.69
N GLY A 506 8.22 -36.61 22.15
CA GLY A 506 6.78 -36.47 22.32
C GLY A 506 6.03 -37.56 21.58
N SER A 507 4.72 -37.58 21.77
CA SER A 507 3.78 -38.43 21.05
C SER A 507 3.06 -37.63 19.97
N ASN A 508 2.62 -38.32 18.90
CA ASN A 508 1.90 -37.74 17.77
C ASN A 508 2.65 -36.64 16.99
N MET A 509 3.99 -36.68 16.99
CA MET A 509 4.83 -35.80 16.16
C MET A 509 5.08 -36.43 14.78
N ILE A 510 5.01 -35.62 13.72
CA ILE A 510 5.23 -36.07 12.32
C ILE A 510 6.66 -35.70 11.89
N PRO A 511 7.50 -36.66 11.43
CA PRO A 511 8.84 -36.37 10.91
C PRO A 511 8.82 -35.37 9.74
N GLY A 512 9.71 -34.37 9.75
CA GLY A 512 9.85 -33.38 8.69
C GLY A 512 8.90 -32.17 8.74
N LYS A 513 8.01 -32.08 9.76
CA LYS A 513 7.03 -30.99 9.90
C LYS A 513 7.25 -30.09 11.12
N LEU A 514 8.51 -29.81 11.46
CA LEU A 514 8.87 -28.89 12.54
C LEU A 514 9.05 -27.47 12.00
N CYS A 515 8.26 -26.51 12.48
CA CYS A 515 8.50 -25.09 12.27
C CYS A 515 9.16 -24.48 13.50
N VAL A 516 10.22 -23.68 13.31
CA VAL A 516 10.92 -22.96 14.38
C VAL A 516 10.84 -21.47 14.08
N LYS A 517 10.38 -20.66 15.04
CA LYS A 517 10.34 -19.19 14.92
C LYS A 517 11.33 -18.59 15.92
N ILE A 518 12.35 -17.92 15.41
CA ILE A 518 13.32 -17.19 16.25
C ILE A 518 12.82 -15.74 16.35
N THR A 519 12.71 -15.22 17.56
CA THR A 519 12.24 -13.84 17.81
C THR A 519 13.23 -13.11 18.70
N GLU A 520 13.75 -11.98 18.24
CA GLU A 520 14.60 -11.10 19.04
C GLU A 520 13.74 -10.12 19.83
N THR A 521 14.04 -9.95 21.13
CA THR A 521 13.42 -8.90 21.96
C THR A 521 14.51 -8.00 22.51
N PHE A 522 14.22 -6.71 22.69
CA PHE A 522 15.15 -5.61 23.00
C PHE A 522 16.11 -5.82 24.20
N SER A 523 15.96 -6.89 24.99
CA SER A 523 16.83 -7.21 26.13
C SER A 523 17.29 -8.67 26.23
N SER A 524 16.87 -9.56 25.32
CA SER A 524 17.37 -10.95 25.25
C SER A 524 16.96 -11.66 23.96
N LEU A 525 17.84 -12.54 23.45
CA LEU A 525 17.53 -13.44 22.36
C LEU A 525 16.71 -14.62 22.92
N LYS A 526 15.43 -14.73 22.56
CA LYS A 526 14.54 -15.83 23.01
C LYS A 526 14.14 -16.68 21.81
N MET A 527 14.48 -17.96 21.84
CA MET A 527 14.00 -18.92 20.86
C MET A 527 12.68 -19.53 21.34
N ILE A 528 11.58 -19.28 20.62
CA ILE A 528 10.26 -19.86 20.92
C ILE A 528 10.00 -20.98 19.92
N ILE A 529 10.00 -22.23 20.39
CA ILE A 529 9.69 -23.40 19.56
C ILE A 529 8.17 -23.58 19.57
N ILE A 530 7.50 -23.30 18.45
CA ILE A 530 6.07 -23.52 18.28
C ILE A 530 5.89 -24.84 17.51
N LEU A 531 5.44 -25.88 18.21
CA LEU A 531 5.05 -27.12 17.55
C LEU A 531 3.63 -26.98 17.05
N ILE A 532 3.50 -26.84 15.73
CA ILE A 532 2.19 -26.87 15.08
C ILE A 532 1.92 -28.32 14.66
N PRO A 533 0.97 -29.03 15.27
CA PRO A 533 0.51 -30.29 14.72
C PRO A 533 -0.30 -29.99 13.45
N LEU A 534 0.28 -30.21 12.27
CA LEU A 534 -0.45 -30.19 11.01
C LEU A 534 -0.29 -31.53 10.31
N LYS A 535 -1.40 -32.19 10.02
CA LYS A 535 -1.49 -33.01 8.82
C LYS A 535 -1.76 -32.07 7.66
#